data_AF-A0A838FIS5-F1
#
_entry.id   AF-A0A838FIS5-F1
#
_cell.length_a   1.000
_cell.length_b   1.000
_cell.length_c   1.000
_cell.angle_alpha   90.00
_cell.angle_beta   90.00
_cell.angle_gamma   90.00
#
_symmetry.space_group_name_H-M   'P 1'
#
loop_
_entity.id
_entity.type
_entity.pdbx_description
1 polymer ?
#
loop_
_entity_poly.entity_id
_entity_poly.type
_entity_poly.pdbx_seq_one_letter_code
_entity_poly.pdbx_strand_id
1 'polypeptide(L)' 'MVVRRGEVWWSEDPVLGRRPVLVLSRDAVIERLSRPLVAPLTTRRRGIPTEVPLDTDEGVPRPCVVSLDN' A
#
# COMPACT_ATOMS: atom_id res chain seq x y z
N MET A 1 -3.80 -15.66 -9.22
CA MET A 1 -3.39 -14.25 -9.43
C MET A 1 -2.16 -14.03 -8.57
N VAL A 2 -1.06 -13.54 -9.16
CA VAL A 2 0.20 -13.28 -8.44
C VAL A 2 0.25 -11.78 -8.12
N VAL A 3 0.53 -11.44 -6.87
CA VAL A 3 0.72 -10.07 -6.39
C VAL A 3 1.93 -9.44 -7.08
N ARG A 4 1.82 -8.19 -7.55
CA ARG A 4 2.94 -7.45 -8.16
C ARG A 4 3.22 -6.13 -7.46
N ARG A 5 4.46 -5.65 -7.59
CA ARG A 5 4.90 -4.33 -7.15
C ARG A 5 4.04 -3.24 -7.79
N GLY A 6 3.62 -2.26 -6.99
CA GLY A 6 2.77 -1.17 -7.45
C GLY A 6 1.28 -1.48 -7.43
N GLU A 7 0.88 -2.73 -7.17
CA GLU A 7 -0.53 -3.06 -6.99
C GLU A 7 -1.02 -2.69 -5.59
N VAL A 8 -2.28 -2.28 -5.50
CA VAL A 8 -2.99 -2.05 -4.25
C VAL A 8 -3.77 -3.31 -3.86
N TRP A 9 -3.56 -3.78 -2.63
CA TRP A 9 -4.18 -4.98 -2.09
C TRP A 9 -4.80 -4.72 -0.73
N TRP A 10 -5.85 -5.46 -0.36
CA TRP A 10 -6.35 -5.45 1.01
C TRP A 10 -5.44 -6.27 1.92
N SER A 11 -5.01 -5.67 3.03
CA SER A 11 -4.25 -6.34 4.10
C SER A 11 -5.07 -6.40 5.37
N GLU A 12 -4.90 -7.49 6.12
CA GLU A 12 -5.38 -7.64 7.50
C GLU A 12 -4.18 -7.53 8.43
N ASP A 13 -3.91 -6.31 8.89
CA ASP A 13 -2.83 -6.04 9.84
C ASP A 13 -3.37 -6.14 11.29
N PRO A 14 -2.70 -6.85 12.20
CA PRO A 14 -3.17 -7.04 13.56
C PRO A 14 -3.16 -5.75 14.41
N VAL A 15 -2.39 -4.73 14.02
CA VAL A 15 -2.27 -3.45 14.74
C VAL A 15 -3.08 -2.36 14.05
N LEU A 16 -3.00 -2.28 12.72
CA LEU A 16 -3.61 -1.21 11.91
C LEU A 16 -5.02 -1.55 11.41
N GLY A 17 -5.47 -2.79 11.62
CA GLY A 17 -6.74 -3.32 11.13
C GLY A 17 -6.75 -3.57 9.62
N ARG A 18 -7.93 -3.93 9.10
CA ARG A 18 -8.11 -4.18 7.67
C ARG A 18 -8.05 -2.86 6.86
N ARG A 19 -7.10 -2.77 5.93
CA ARG A 19 -6.92 -1.58 5.07
C ARG A 19 -6.20 -1.91 3.77
N PRO A 20 -6.37 -1.08 2.73
CA PRO A 20 -5.57 -1.21 1.53
C PRO A 20 -4.09 -0.87 1.80
N VAL A 21 -3.20 -1.59 1.12
CA VAL A 21 -1.75 -1.43 1.15
C VAL A 21 -1.18 -1.45 -0.27
N LEU A 22 -0.12 -0.68 -0.52
CA LEU A 22 0.65 -0.71 -1.76
C LEU A 22 1.79 -1.71 -1.63
N VAL A 23 1.95 -2.59 -2.62
CA VAL A 23 3.06 -3.56 -2.64
C VAL A 23 4.35 -2.89 -3.09
N LEU A 24 5.39 -2.95 -2.25
CA LEU A 24 6.70 -2.34 -2.50
C LEU A 24 7.77 -3.35 -2.90
N SER A 25 7.66 -4.60 -2.42
CA SER A 25 8.59 -5.67 -2.76
C SER A 25 8.73 -5.85 -4.27
N ARG A 26 9.96 -6.10 -4.73
CA ARG A 26 10.24 -6.42 -6.15
C ARG A 26 9.59 -7.74 -6.56
N ASP A 27 8.99 -7.78 -7.75
CA ASP A 27 8.28 -8.97 -8.28
C ASP A 27 9.09 -10.26 -8.16
N ALA A 28 10.38 -10.21 -8.49
CA ALA A 28 11.29 -11.36 -8.47
C ALA A 28 11.43 -12.08 -7.11
N VAL A 29 10.96 -11.48 -6.01
CA VAL A 29 10.99 -12.11 -4.67
C VAL A 29 9.63 -12.27 -4.03
N ILE A 30 8.55 -11.67 -4.55
CA ILE A 30 7.22 -11.73 -3.92
C ILE A 30 6.79 -13.19 -3.69
N GLU A 31 7.01 -14.06 -4.68
CA GLU A 31 6.64 -15.49 -4.58
C GLU A 31 7.45 -16.28 -3.54
N ARG A 32 8.60 -15.74 -3.10
CA ARG A 32 9.48 -16.38 -2.12
C ARG A 32 9.33 -15.80 -0.71
N LEU A 33 8.62 -14.68 -0.56
CA LEU A 33 8.41 -14.04 0.72
C LEU A 33 7.12 -14.53 1.36
N SER A 34 7.20 -14.98 2.61
CA SER A 34 6.00 -15.23 3.43
C SER A 34 5.24 -13.93 3.74
N ARG A 35 5.95 -12.80 3.73
CA ARG A 35 5.42 -11.45 3.96
C ARG A 35 6.13 -10.44 3.04
N PRO A 36 5.51 -10.01 1.93
CA PRO A 36 6.05 -8.93 1.12
C PRO A 36 6.03 -7.60 1.89
N LEU A 37 6.97 -6.72 1.56
CA LEU A 37 6.99 -5.35 2.03
C LEU A 37 5.85 -4.57 1.38
N VAL A 38 5.05 -3.91 2.20
CA VAL A 38 3.90 -3.11 1.79
C VAL A 38 3.87 -1.79 2.55
N ALA A 39 3.20 -0.78 2.01
CA ALA A 39 2.93 0.49 2.68
C ALA A 39 1.43 0.74 2.80
N PRO A 40 0.92 1.17 3.97
CA PRO A 40 -0.50 1.38 4.16
C PRO A 40 -1.01 2.61 3.40
N LEU A 41 -2.23 2.50 2.89
CA LEU A 41 -3.00 3.64 2.40
C LEU A 41 -3.85 4.21 3.54
N THR A 42 -3.97 5.53 3.56
CA THR A 42 -4.78 6.26 4.53
C THR A 42 -5.42 7.48 3.90
N THR A 43 -6.60 7.87 4.35
CA THR A 43 -7.21 9.15 3.97
C THR A 43 -6.88 10.27 4.94
N ARG A 44 -6.10 9.98 5.99
CA ARG A 44 -5.56 11.00 6.89
C ARG A 44 -4.22 11.48 6.34
N ARG A 45 -4.25 12.58 5.61
CA ARG A 45 -3.07 13.24 5.09
C ARG A 45 -2.41 14.10 6.17
N ARG A 46 -1.11 13.94 6.38
CA ARG A 46 -0.30 14.72 7.34
C ARG A 46 0.54 15.79 6.66
N GLY A 47 0.72 15.73 5.34
CA GLY A 47 1.47 16.74 4.58
C GLY A 47 2.99 16.58 4.70
N ILE A 48 3.48 15.36 4.96
CA ILE A 48 4.91 15.06 5.05
C ILE A 48 5.49 14.67 3.67
N PRO A 49 6.81 14.84 3.43
CA PRO A 49 7.42 14.59 2.11
C PRO A 49 7.35 13.14 1.62
N THR A 50 7.13 12.19 2.52
CA THR A 50 7.05 10.75 2.24
C THR A 50 5.62 10.27 1.96
N GLU A 51 4.64 11.17 1.91
CA GLU A 51 3.30 10.83 1.44
C GLU A 51 3.22 10.85 -0.08
N VAL A 52 2.69 9.77 -0.66
CA VAL A 52 2.41 9.70 -2.10
C VAL A 52 0.89 9.78 -2.31
N PRO A 53 0.36 10.88 -2.88
CA PRO A 53 -1.05 11.00 -3.18
C PRO A 53 -1.52 9.99 -4.22
N LEU A 54 -2.75 9.51 -4.05
CA LEU A 54 -3.48 8.69 -5.01
C LEU A 54 -4.90 9.24 -5.15
N ASP A 55 -5.40 9.31 -6.37
CA ASP A 55 -6.78 9.66 -6.70
C ASP A 55 -7.51 8.43 -7.26
N THR A 56 -8.78 8.62 -7.58
CA THR A 56 -9.67 7.60 -8.11
C THR A 56 -9.23 7.06 -9.47
N ASP A 57 -8.50 7.85 -10.26
CA ASP A 57 -7.94 7.46 -11.56
C ASP A 57 -6.85 6.39 -11.43
N GLU A 58 -6.18 6.31 -10.28
CA GLU A 58 -5.20 5.27 -9.93
C GLU A 58 -5.86 3.99 -9.35
N GLY A 59 -7.19 3.88 -9.38
CA GLY A 59 -7.91 2.67 -9.02
C GLY A 59 -8.24 2.51 -7.54
N VAL A 60 -8.10 3.58 -6.73
CA VAL A 60 -8.57 3.61 -5.34
C VAL A 60 -9.99 4.18 -5.25
N PRO A 61 -10.83 3.76 -4.28
CA PRO A 61 -12.25 4.17 -4.25
C PRO A 61 -12.49 5.63 -3.86
N ARG A 62 -11.46 6.33 -3.35
CA ARG A 62 -11.50 7.75 -2.96
C ARG A 62 -10.07 8.29 -2.82
N PRO A 63 -9.86 9.61 -2.92
CA PRO A 63 -8.56 10.22 -2.73
C PRO A 63 -7.92 9.84 -1.39
N CYS A 64 -6.65 9.45 -1.43
CA CYS A 64 -5.89 9.00 -0.27
C CYS A 64 -4.39 9.23 -0.45
N VAL A 65 -3.59 8.81 0.53
CA VAL A 65 -2.13 8.82 0.45
C VAL A 65 -1.56 7.46 0.84
N VAL A 66 -0.47 7.07 0.20
CA VAL A 66 0.43 6.01 0.67
C VAL A 66 1.37 6.62 1.70
N SER A 67 1.47 6.00 2.87
CA SER A 67 2.35 6.45 3.96
C SER A 67 3.69 5.72 3.92
N LEU A 68 4.79 6.41 3.58
CA LEU A 68 6.15 5.83 3.50
C LEU A 68 7.07 6.28 4.64
N ASP A 69 6.52 6.47 5.83
CA ASP A 69 7.24 6.90 7.05
C ASP A 69 7.09 5.93 8.22
N ASN A 70 6.49 4.77 8.00
CA ASN A 70 6.29 3.72 9.00
C ASN A 70 7.36 2.64 8.94
#